data_AF-A0A926SA57-F1
#
_entry.id   AF-A0A926SA57-F1
#
_cell.length_a   1.000
_cell.length_b   1.000
_cell.length_c   1.000
_cell.angle_alpha   90.00
_cell.angle_beta   90.00
_cell.angle_gamma   90.00
#
_symmetry.space_group_name_H-M   'P 1'
#
loop_
_entity.id
_entity.type
_entity.pdbx_description
1 polymer ?
#
loop_
_entity_poly.entity_id
_entity_poly.type
_entity_poly.pdbx_seq_one_letter_code
_entity_poly.pdbx_strand_id
1 'polypeptide(L)'
;MNKPLDAALSREIALQIKSKEKDSFNKSYKAALLLEGSMYVQGFLVVDGKPYTPIEHSWVELDDRLVDPTRLQQGDNVQERYYFPAQRLSVEELKAAVEEAKEDYPDDPPLPVYGEAPYEYYGDVMLGGKEYKDAHEQALVKCRELNKPKIKKETN
;
A
#
# COMPACT_ATOMS: atom_id res chain seq x y z
N MET A 1 -11.79 9.54 -5.20
CA MET A 1 -12.18 10.09 -3.88
C MET A 1 -11.24 9.50 -2.85
N ASN A 2 -10.61 10.32 -2.00
CA ASN A 2 -9.74 9.83 -0.93
C ASN A 2 -10.61 9.19 0.16
N LYS A 3 -10.48 7.88 0.35
CA LYS A 3 -11.13 7.15 1.44
C LYS A 3 -10.36 7.40 2.75
N PRO A 4 -11.04 7.69 3.87
CA PRO A 4 -10.37 7.83 5.16
C PRO A 4 -9.84 6.49 5.66
N LEU A 5 -8.70 6.51 6.37
CA LEU A 5 -8.20 5.33 7.06
C LEU A 5 -8.98 5.08 8.35
N ASP A 6 -9.57 3.90 8.47
CA ASP A 6 -10.17 3.42 9.71
C ASP A 6 -9.10 2.79 10.60
N ALA A 7 -8.45 3.61 11.41
CA ALA A 7 -7.36 3.17 12.28
C ALA A 7 -7.82 2.23 13.40
N ALA A 8 -9.10 2.24 13.79
CA ALA A 8 -9.62 1.31 14.78
C ALA A 8 -9.74 -0.09 14.17
N LEU A 9 -10.43 -0.21 13.04
CA LEU A 9 -10.59 -1.47 12.32
C LEU A 9 -9.25 -2.03 11.85
N SER A 10 -8.35 -1.17 11.36
CA SER A 10 -6.99 -1.56 10.98
C SER A 10 -6.21 -2.25 12.10
N ARG A 11 -6.31 -1.73 13.33
CA ARG A 11 -5.67 -2.34 14.52
C ARG A 11 -6.35 -3.63 14.93
N GLU A 12 -7.68 -3.66 14.88
CA GLU A 12 -8.45 -4.88 15.18
C GLU A 12 -8.06 -6.02 14.25
N ILE A 13 -8.05 -5.76 12.94
CA ILE A 13 -7.68 -6.74 11.92
C ILE A 13 -6.21 -7.16 12.07
N ALA A 14 -5.30 -6.23 12.36
CA ALA A 14 -3.91 -6.56 12.64
C ALA A 14 -3.75 -7.53 13.83
N LEU A 15 -4.57 -7.38 14.89
CA LEU A 15 -4.59 -8.29 16.04
C LEU A 15 -5.18 -9.66 15.68
N GLN A 16 -6.23 -9.70 14.86
CA GLN A 16 -6.88 -10.96 14.43
C GLN A 16 -5.96 -11.80 13.54
N ILE A 17 -5.25 -11.17 12.60
CA ILE A 17 -4.36 -11.85 11.65
C ILE A 17 -3.17 -12.52 12.34
N LYS A 18 -2.76 -12.03 13.52
CA LYS A 18 -1.62 -12.54 14.31
C LYS A 18 -0.34 -12.77 13.48
N SER A 19 -0.15 -12.01 12.41
CA SER A 19 0.99 -12.24 11.51
C SER A 19 2.29 -11.78 12.16
N LYS A 20 3.29 -12.67 12.11
CA LYS A 20 4.70 -12.35 12.44
C LYS A 20 5.43 -11.69 11.28
N GLU A 21 4.82 -11.64 10.10
CA GLU A 21 5.41 -11.02 8.92
C GLU A 21 5.58 -9.52 9.13
N LYS A 22 6.63 -8.98 8.54
CA LYS A 22 6.95 -7.56 8.65
C LYS A 22 6.39 -6.77 7.49
N ASP A 23 6.19 -7.39 6.33
CA ASP A 23 5.73 -6.73 5.12
C ASP A 23 4.21 -6.46 5.15
N SER A 24 3.80 -5.41 4.43
CA SER A 24 2.40 -5.00 4.31
C SER A 24 1.62 -5.95 3.39
N PHE A 25 2.25 -6.48 2.34
CA PHE A 25 1.62 -7.34 1.33
C PHE A 25 0.93 -8.57 1.93
N ASN A 26 1.64 -9.35 2.73
CA ASN A 26 1.06 -10.53 3.36
C ASN A 26 0.00 -10.17 4.42
N LYS A 27 0.16 -9.04 5.13
CA LYS A 27 -0.84 -8.59 6.10
C LYS A 27 -2.13 -8.16 5.43
N SER A 28 -2.02 -7.39 4.35
CA SER A 28 -3.16 -6.92 3.57
C SER A 28 -3.82 -8.07 2.82
N TYR A 29 -3.07 -9.07 2.37
CA TYR A 29 -3.61 -10.32 1.84
C TYR A 29 -4.48 -11.03 2.89
N LYS A 30 -3.93 -11.28 4.08
CA LYS A 30 -4.69 -11.92 5.18
C LYS A 30 -5.88 -11.08 5.62
N ALA A 31 -5.78 -9.75 5.58
CA ALA A 31 -6.90 -8.85 5.87
C ALA A 31 -8.00 -8.96 4.82
N ALA A 32 -7.65 -9.01 3.53
CA ALA A 32 -8.61 -9.17 2.45
C ALA A 32 -9.37 -10.51 2.57
N LEU A 33 -8.70 -11.57 3.03
CA LEU A 33 -9.35 -12.86 3.32
C LEU A 33 -10.33 -12.83 4.50
N LEU A 34 -10.15 -11.92 5.45
CA LEU A 34 -11.04 -11.77 6.62
C LEU A 34 -12.22 -10.82 6.36
N LEU A 35 -12.03 -9.84 5.47
CA LEU A 35 -13.00 -8.81 5.17
C LEU A 35 -13.74 -9.14 3.88
N GLU A 36 -14.93 -9.71 4.01
CA GLU A 36 -15.81 -9.99 2.87
C GLU A 36 -16.17 -8.70 2.11
N GLY A 37 -16.22 -8.79 0.78
CA GLY A 37 -16.51 -7.64 -0.10
C GLY A 37 -15.40 -6.60 -0.18
N SER A 38 -14.24 -6.87 0.42
CA SER A 38 -13.10 -5.96 0.37
C SER A 38 -12.28 -6.11 -0.91
N MET A 39 -11.58 -5.04 -1.27
CA MET A 39 -10.61 -5.03 -2.35
C MET A 39 -9.20 -4.97 -1.77
N TYR A 40 -8.34 -5.88 -2.19
CA TYR A 40 -6.91 -5.79 -1.92
C TYR A 40 -6.28 -4.75 -2.83
N VAL A 41 -5.47 -3.87 -2.26
CA VAL A 41 -4.86 -2.75 -3.01
C VAL A 41 -3.36 -2.74 -2.80
N GLN A 42 -2.64 -2.59 -3.90
CA GLN A 42 -1.19 -2.40 -3.92
C GLN A 42 -0.86 -1.04 -4.54
N GLY A 43 0.19 -0.40 -4.07
CA GLY A 43 0.66 0.86 -4.60
C GLY A 43 1.71 1.49 -3.70
N PHE A 44 1.60 2.80 -3.49
CA PHE A 44 2.59 3.55 -2.72
C PHE A 44 1.96 4.26 -1.53
N LEU A 45 2.71 4.29 -0.45
CA LEU A 45 2.40 5.02 0.76
C LEU A 45 3.48 6.07 1.01
N VAL A 46 3.05 7.29 1.28
CA VAL A 46 3.92 8.35 1.80
C VAL A 46 3.49 8.61 3.24
N VAL A 47 4.39 8.33 4.19
CA VAL A 47 4.21 8.61 5.63
C VAL A 47 5.27 9.59 6.11
N ASP A 48 5.08 10.11 7.34
CA ASP A 48 6.07 10.96 7.97
C ASP A 48 7.45 10.29 8.08
N GLY A 49 8.43 10.96 7.50
CA GLY A 49 9.82 10.56 7.42
C GLY A 49 10.58 11.69 6.74
N LYS A 50 11.71 12.11 7.28
CA LYS A 50 12.54 13.16 6.65
C LYS A 50 13.84 12.53 6.13
N PRO A 51 14.11 12.55 4.81
CA PRO A 51 13.22 13.03 3.74
C PRO A 51 12.02 12.12 3.50
N TYR A 52 10.91 12.67 3.02
CA TYR A 52 9.75 11.88 2.60
C TYR A 52 10.11 11.13 1.32
N THR A 53 9.88 9.82 1.30
CA THR A 53 10.07 8.95 0.15
C THR A 53 8.85 8.06 -0.06
N PRO A 54 8.46 7.75 -1.31
CA PRO A 54 7.43 6.74 -1.56
C PRO A 54 7.88 5.38 -1.01
N ILE A 55 6.95 4.66 -0.40
CA ILE A 55 7.17 3.29 0.11
C ILE A 55 6.17 2.40 -0.62
N GLU A 56 6.64 1.34 -1.26
CA GLU A 56 5.75 0.32 -1.77
C GLU A 56 4.97 -0.33 -0.63
N HIS A 57 3.65 -0.37 -0.78
CA HIS A 57 2.77 -0.75 0.30
C HIS A 57 1.48 -1.35 -0.24
N SER A 58 0.77 -2.07 0.63
CA SER A 58 -0.57 -2.57 0.33
C SER A 58 -1.49 -2.37 1.52
N TRP A 59 -2.78 -2.28 1.22
CA TRP A 59 -3.86 -2.12 2.19
C TRP A 59 -5.13 -2.77 1.63
N VAL A 60 -6.21 -2.67 2.39
CA VAL A 60 -7.53 -3.13 1.99
C VAL A 60 -8.46 -1.94 1.85
N GLU A 61 -9.22 -1.90 0.78
CA GLU A 61 -10.28 -0.94 0.53
C GLU A 61 -11.64 -1.58 0.78
N LEU A 62 -12.43 -0.98 1.67
CA LEU A 62 -13.87 -1.19 1.74
C LEU A 62 -14.58 -0.08 0.95
N ASP A 63 -15.91 -0.12 0.88
CA ASP A 63 -16.69 0.86 0.11
C ASP A 63 -16.38 2.31 0.51
N ASP A 64 -16.35 2.60 1.82
CA ASP A 64 -16.26 3.94 2.37
C ASP A 64 -14.94 4.26 3.10
N ARG A 65 -14.05 3.28 3.29
CA ARG A 65 -12.86 3.41 4.14
C ARG A 65 -11.68 2.55 3.69
N LEU A 66 -10.49 2.93 4.16
CA LEU A 66 -9.26 2.13 4.06
C LEU A 66 -9.03 1.36 5.36
N VAL A 67 -8.48 0.16 5.22
CA VAL A 67 -7.99 -0.67 6.33
C VAL A 67 -6.54 -1.02 6.02
N ASP A 68 -5.61 -0.56 6.85
CA ASP A 68 -4.18 -0.83 6.71
C ASP A 68 -3.72 -1.64 7.93
N PRO A 69 -3.68 -2.99 7.83
CA PRO A 69 -3.27 -3.85 8.94
C PRO A 69 -1.76 -3.75 9.25
N THR A 70 -1.02 -2.93 8.51
CA THR A 70 0.41 -2.70 8.76
C THR A 70 0.57 -1.75 9.94
N ARG A 71 1.50 -2.08 10.83
CA ARG A 71 1.72 -1.49 12.16
C ARG A 71 1.32 0.00 12.25
N LEU A 72 0.15 0.24 12.81
CA LEU A 72 -0.28 1.53 13.36
C LEU A 72 0.17 1.56 14.82
N GLN A 73 1.25 2.27 15.13
CA GLN A 73 1.64 2.46 16.52
C GLN A 73 0.62 3.35 17.23
N GLN A 74 0.48 3.17 18.55
CA GLN A 74 -0.38 4.01 19.36
C GLN A 74 0.16 5.45 19.34
N GLY A 75 -0.60 6.38 18.76
CA GLY A 75 -0.17 7.77 18.55
C GLY A 75 0.31 8.08 17.13
N ASP A 76 0.28 7.12 16.20
CA ASP A 76 0.55 7.41 14.78
C ASP A 76 -0.40 8.49 14.26
N ASN A 77 0.18 9.53 13.66
CA ASN A 77 -0.58 10.58 13.01
C ASN A 77 -1.16 10.05 11.68
N VAL A 78 -2.36 9.49 11.75
CA VAL A 78 -3.11 9.00 10.59
C VAL A 78 -3.29 10.09 9.52
N GLN A 79 -3.28 11.38 9.92
CA GLN A 79 -3.47 12.50 8.99
C GLN A 79 -2.27 12.78 8.08
N GLU A 80 -1.11 12.18 8.33
CA GLU A 80 0.11 12.36 7.52
C GLU A 80 0.45 11.12 6.69
N ARG A 81 -0.55 10.27 6.43
CA ARG A 81 -0.45 9.11 5.54
C ARG A 81 -1.17 9.41 4.23
N TYR A 82 -0.46 9.28 3.11
CA TYR A 82 -0.99 9.47 1.77
C TYR A 82 -0.88 8.18 0.97
N TYR A 83 -2.02 7.62 0.59
CA TYR A 83 -2.13 6.36 -0.14
C TYR A 83 -2.33 6.62 -1.63
N PHE A 84 -1.51 5.98 -2.47
CA PHE A 84 -1.52 6.10 -3.93
C PHE A 84 -1.77 4.70 -4.53
N PRO A 85 -3.03 4.35 -4.81
CA PRO A 85 -3.39 3.03 -5.34
C PRO A 85 -2.85 2.85 -6.76
N ALA A 86 -2.18 1.73 -7.01
CA ALA A 86 -1.77 1.30 -8.34
C ALA A 86 -2.72 0.22 -8.88
N GLN A 87 -2.89 -0.86 -8.12
CA GLN A 87 -3.68 -2.01 -8.51
C GLN A 87 -4.72 -2.36 -7.45
N ARG A 88 -5.91 -2.76 -7.89
CA ARG A 88 -6.97 -3.31 -7.03
C ARG A 88 -7.30 -4.71 -7.51
N LEU A 89 -7.39 -5.65 -6.59
CA LEU A 89 -7.75 -7.03 -6.84
C LEU A 89 -8.88 -7.40 -5.89
N SER A 90 -9.91 -8.05 -6.42
CA SER A 90 -10.88 -8.77 -5.59
C SER A 90 -10.18 -9.93 -4.87
N VAL A 91 -10.81 -10.46 -3.82
CA VAL A 91 -10.28 -11.61 -3.09
C VAL A 91 -10.10 -12.83 -4.00
N GLU A 92 -10.96 -13.00 -5.00
CA GLU A 92 -10.88 -14.12 -5.95
C GLU A 92 -9.69 -13.95 -6.90
N GLU A 93 -9.53 -12.77 -7.51
CA GLU A 93 -8.40 -12.46 -8.38
C GLU A 93 -7.06 -12.54 -7.63
N LEU A 94 -7.03 -12.08 -6.38
CA LEU A 94 -5.84 -12.14 -5.53
C LEU A 94 -5.43 -13.57 -5.22
N LYS A 95 -6.38 -14.46 -4.93
CA LYS A 95 -6.09 -15.89 -4.68
C LYS A 95 -5.54 -16.55 -5.94
N ALA A 96 -6.17 -16.32 -7.09
CA ALA A 96 -5.72 -16.86 -8.36
C ALA A 96 -4.28 -16.41 -8.68
N ALA A 97 -3.99 -15.11 -8.54
CA ALA A 97 -2.64 -14.58 -8.77
C ALA A 97 -1.59 -15.16 -7.81
N VAL A 98 -1.94 -15.37 -6.53
CA VAL A 98 -1.04 -15.97 -5.54
C VAL A 98 -0.82 -17.47 -5.80
N GLU A 99 -1.82 -18.19 -6.31
CA GLU A 99 -1.69 -19.60 -6.70
C GLU A 99 -0.81 -19.73 -7.94
N GLU A 100 -1.07 -18.95 -8.99
CA GLU A 100 -0.27 -18.91 -10.21
C GLU A 100 1.21 -18.62 -9.91
N ALA A 101 1.49 -17.58 -9.10
CA ALA A 101 2.86 -17.22 -8.72
C ALA A 101 3.59 -18.36 -7.98
N LYS A 102 2.89 -19.14 -7.15
CA LYS A 102 3.47 -20.29 -6.44
C LYS A 102 3.72 -21.48 -7.35
N GLU A 103 2.91 -21.66 -8.39
CA GLU A 103 3.09 -22.73 -9.38
C GLU A 103 4.27 -22.43 -10.29
N ASP A 104 4.37 -21.19 -10.78
CA ASP A 104 5.45 -20.76 -11.68
C ASP A 104 6.79 -20.61 -10.96
N TYR A 105 6.79 -20.05 -9.74
CA TYR A 105 7.98 -19.73 -8.97
C TYR A 105 7.84 -20.17 -7.49
N PRO A 106 7.91 -21.47 -7.20
CA PRO A 106 7.63 -22.01 -5.86
C PRO A 106 8.63 -21.54 -4.77
N ASP A 107 9.83 -21.12 -5.19
CA ASP A 107 10.88 -20.64 -4.30
C ASP A 107 10.82 -19.12 -4.05
N ASP A 108 10.00 -18.38 -4.82
CA ASP A 108 9.87 -16.92 -4.71
C ASP A 108 8.64 -16.51 -3.88
N PRO A 109 8.68 -15.34 -3.21
CA PRO A 109 7.50 -14.80 -2.54
C PRO A 109 6.39 -14.49 -3.56
N PRO A 110 5.15 -14.97 -3.35
CA PRO A 110 4.05 -14.81 -4.31
C PRO A 110 3.42 -13.40 -4.29
N LEU A 111 3.92 -12.51 -3.44
CA LEU A 111 3.47 -11.13 -3.30
C LEU A 111 4.70 -10.22 -3.25
N PRO A 112 4.61 -8.99 -3.78
CA PRO A 112 3.47 -8.37 -4.46
C PRO A 112 3.12 -8.95 -5.84
N VAL A 113 1.88 -8.73 -6.29
CA VAL A 113 1.41 -9.11 -7.64
C VAL A 113 1.74 -7.98 -8.62
N TYR A 114 2.56 -8.23 -9.63
CA TYR A 114 2.99 -7.19 -10.59
C TYR A 114 2.20 -7.16 -11.91
N GLY A 115 1.07 -7.87 -11.99
CA GLY A 115 0.22 -7.93 -13.17
C GLY A 115 0.89 -8.67 -14.35
N GLU A 116 0.24 -8.63 -15.51
CA GLU A 116 0.75 -9.28 -16.71
C GLU A 116 1.92 -8.50 -17.32
N ALA A 117 2.88 -9.23 -17.88
CA ALA A 117 3.95 -8.67 -18.69
C ALA A 117 3.38 -7.84 -19.87
N PRO A 118 4.08 -6.79 -20.34
CA PRO A 118 5.47 -6.45 -20.05
C PRO A 118 5.65 -5.60 -18.79
N TYR A 119 6.60 -5.99 -17.94
CA TYR A 119 7.01 -5.20 -16.79
C TYR A 119 7.73 -3.92 -17.24
N GLU A 120 7.36 -2.79 -16.67
CA GLU A 120 8.06 -1.53 -16.85
C GLU A 120 9.12 -1.36 -15.74
N TYR A 121 10.34 -1.01 -16.16
CA TYR A 121 11.45 -0.70 -15.27
C TYR A 121 11.53 0.81 -15.05
N TYR A 122 11.70 1.22 -13.80
CA TYR A 122 11.77 2.63 -13.39
C TYR A 122 13.04 2.89 -12.58
N GLY A 123 14.07 3.37 -13.27
CA GLY A 123 15.44 3.37 -12.72
C GLY A 123 15.93 1.94 -12.57
N ASP A 124 16.38 1.57 -11.37
CA ASP A 124 16.80 0.20 -11.05
C ASP A 124 15.66 -0.67 -10.47
N VAL A 125 14.43 -0.14 -10.37
CA VAL A 125 13.30 -0.82 -9.72
C VAL A 125 12.28 -1.30 -10.76
N MET A 126 11.95 -2.59 -10.73
CA MET A 126 10.85 -3.16 -11.51
C MET A 126 9.53 -2.85 -10.80
N LEU A 127 8.68 -1.99 -11.38
CA LEU A 127 7.45 -1.52 -10.73
C LEU A 127 6.20 -1.91 -11.54
N GLY A 128 6.06 -3.18 -11.95
CA GLY A 128 4.84 -3.66 -12.62
C GLY A 128 4.47 -2.88 -13.89
N GLY A 129 3.17 -2.68 -14.12
CA GLY A 129 2.61 -1.98 -15.28
C GLY A 129 2.48 -0.45 -15.15
N LYS A 130 1.82 0.18 -16.13
CA LYS A 130 1.64 1.64 -16.23
C LYS A 130 0.98 2.25 -14.98
N GLU A 131 0.06 1.54 -14.34
CA GLU A 131 -0.68 2.00 -13.17
C GLU A 131 0.25 2.21 -11.96
N TYR A 132 1.26 1.34 -11.81
CA TYR A 132 2.26 1.48 -10.77
C TYR A 132 3.18 2.67 -11.04
N LYS A 133 3.56 2.93 -12.29
CA LYS A 133 4.25 4.18 -12.65
C LYS A 133 3.46 5.40 -12.23
N ASP A 134 2.20 5.46 -12.67
CA ASP A 134 1.36 6.63 -12.45
C ASP A 134 1.17 6.87 -10.93
N ALA A 135 1.05 5.81 -10.14
CA ALA A 135 0.98 5.89 -8.68
C ALA A 135 2.31 6.32 -8.05
N HIS A 136 3.45 5.80 -8.53
CA HIS A 136 4.78 6.17 -8.05
C HIS A 136 5.09 7.64 -8.33
N GLU A 137 4.80 8.13 -9.54
CA GLU A 137 4.99 9.52 -9.93
C GLU A 137 4.15 10.47 -9.07
N GLN A 138 2.89 10.11 -8.79
CA GLN A 138 2.02 10.87 -7.87
C GLN A 138 2.59 10.91 -6.45
N ALA A 139 3.09 9.77 -5.94
CA ALA A 139 3.74 9.70 -4.65
C ALA A 139 5.01 10.56 -4.59
N LEU A 140 5.83 10.55 -5.64
CA LEU A 140 7.02 11.40 -5.76
C LEU A 140 6.68 12.88 -5.76
N VAL A 141 5.63 13.28 -6.50
CA VAL A 141 5.13 14.66 -6.48
C VAL A 141 4.74 15.03 -5.05
N LYS A 142 4.05 14.14 -4.32
CA LYS A 142 3.67 14.39 -2.94
C LYS A 142 4.87 14.53 -2.00
N CYS A 143 5.87 13.65 -2.13
CA CYS A 143 7.11 13.76 -1.37
C CYS A 143 7.83 15.09 -1.64
N ARG A 144 7.87 15.55 -2.90
CA ARG A 144 8.46 16.86 -3.25
C ARG A 144 7.71 18.02 -2.60
N GLU A 145 6.39 17.97 -2.51
CA GLU A 145 5.59 18.98 -1.79
C GLU A 145 5.94 19.01 -0.30
N LEU A 146 6.00 17.84 0.35
CA LEU A 146 6.23 17.72 1.79
C LEU A 146 7.67 18.04 2.19
N ASN A 147 8.65 17.76 1.32
CA ASN A 147 10.06 18.06 1.55
C ASN A 147 10.42 19.53 1.29
N LYS A 148 9.55 20.35 0.69
CA LYS A 148 9.85 21.78 0.49
C LYS A 148 10.02 22.47 1.85
N PRO A 149 11.08 23.27 2.04
CA PRO A 149 11.24 24.05 3.27
C PRO A 149 10.02 24.96 3.42
N LYS A 150 9.31 24.84 4.55
CA LYS A 150 8.23 25.77 4.91
C LYS A 150 8.89 27.14 5.08
N ILE A 151 8.75 28.01 4.07
CA ILE A 151 9.17 29.41 4.18
C ILE A 151 8.38 29.98 5.37
N LYS A 152 9.07 30.22 6.49
CA LYS A 152 8.48 30.93 7.63
C LYS A 152 8.06 32.30 7.09
N LYS A 153 6.75 32.56 7.02
CA LYS A 153 6.28 33.93 6.93
C LYS A 153 6.67 34.58 8.26
N GLU A 154 7.70 35.41 8.22
CA GLU A 154 8.00 36.36 9.29
C GLU A 154 6.75 37.21 9.49
N THR A 155 6.09 37.03 10.63
CA THR A 155 5.14 38.01 11.15
C THR A 155 5.93 39.26 11.51
N ASN A 156 5.67 40.34 10.76
CA ASN A 156 5.99 41.72 11.14
C ASN A 156 5.43 42.06 12.53
#